data_AF-A0A1N6GFE1-F1
#
_entry.id   AF-A0A1N6GFE1-F1
#
_cell.length_a   1.000
_cell.length_b   1.000
_cell.length_c   1.000
_cell.angle_alpha   90.00
_cell.angle_beta   90.00
_cell.angle_gamma   90.00
#
_symmetry.space_group_name_H-M   'P 1'
#
loop_
_entity.id
_entity.type
_entity.pdbx_description
1 polymer ?
#
loop_
_entity_poly.entity_id
_entity_poly.type
_entity_poly.pdbx_seq_one_letter_code
_entity_poly.pdbx_strand_id
1 'polypeptide(L)'
;MRKALYLLSLILLAACSEKGSSEKSNSGNILNNLTFTVDTVVVDPGEEIIDLSNHLRLADISEDRKKLFLFTESDNQLSVINLDQLTLQQKIPYEKEGPNGVGGFLWNLDLISDEKFYLMSFNTASIFDFKGIKLETINLEEEDILGIKDKTLQNNRLKVTKDLSWYYTVPGSDFDKEDQPVELAIINRESKEGRLFPLPALDKTQAYKVILSDGSMMQVYAEDFFLAEYFEKFYLTSSVTSEIYQIDPKNDSVVLHSYELIQTPKEKTDAPSRNEFSEREVWRDEITKIHSQITFGELLWDEQKDYFFRFGGVLIPSGVEGVPSKSTIYLMVFDKELDLLGETELEDLDELPEFPFFKDGQLWSYVNVEDELGFSVITFDF
;
A
#
# COMPACT_ATOMS: atom_id res chain seq x y z
N MET A 1 46.31 -47.90 -29.33
CA MET A 1 47.69 -47.39 -29.22
C MET A 1 47.71 -46.01 -29.86
N ARG A 2 47.54 -44.94 -29.09
CA ARG A 2 48.58 -44.14 -28.41
C ARG A 2 49.46 -43.34 -29.37
N LYS A 3 49.26 -42.00 -29.30
CA LYS A 3 50.28 -40.93 -29.19
C LYS A 3 51.07 -40.66 -30.50
N ALA A 4 51.47 -39.44 -30.86
CA ALA A 4 51.70 -38.23 -30.09
C ALA A 4 52.14 -37.09 -31.03
N LEU A 5 51.87 -35.83 -30.63
CA LEU A 5 52.77 -34.65 -30.65
C LEU A 5 53.38 -34.19 -32.00
N TYR A 6 53.63 -32.92 -32.30
CA TYR A 6 53.44 -31.60 -31.67
C TYR A 6 53.90 -30.55 -32.70
N LEU A 7 53.49 -29.30 -32.47
CA LEU A 7 54.21 -28.03 -32.75
C LEU A 7 54.33 -27.53 -34.21
N LEU A 8 53.53 -26.51 -34.52
CA LEU A 8 53.93 -25.08 -34.65
C LEU A 8 52.61 -24.28 -34.75
N SER A 9 52.19 -23.45 -33.78
CA SER A 9 52.68 -22.09 -33.46
C SER A 9 52.84 -21.24 -34.73
N LEU A 10 52.38 -19.99 -34.86
CA LEU A 10 51.78 -19.03 -33.94
C LEU A 10 51.30 -17.87 -34.84
N ILE A 11 49.99 -17.61 -34.97
CA ILE A 11 49.50 -16.27 -35.37
C ILE A 11 48.30 -15.96 -34.45
N LEU A 12 48.66 -15.48 -33.26
CA LEU A 12 47.82 -14.57 -32.49
C LEU A 12 48.04 -13.18 -33.10
N LEU A 13 46.95 -12.47 -33.41
CA LEU A 13 46.64 -11.16 -32.83
C LEU A 13 45.39 -10.55 -33.49
N ALA A 14 44.52 -10.04 -32.62
CA ALA A 14 43.52 -8.98 -32.83
C ALA A 14 42.26 -9.30 -33.66
N ALA A 15 41.34 -10.04 -33.06
CA ALA A 15 39.91 -9.78 -33.21
C ALA A 15 39.30 -9.66 -31.80
N CYS A 16 39.43 -8.48 -31.20
CA CYS A 16 38.53 -8.07 -30.13
C CYS A 16 37.14 -7.99 -30.74
N SER A 17 36.32 -9.01 -30.52
CA SER A 17 34.88 -8.83 -30.64
C SER A 17 34.49 -7.84 -29.55
N GLU A 18 34.11 -6.65 -29.99
CA GLU A 18 33.39 -5.66 -29.20
C GLU A 18 32.23 -6.40 -28.52
N LYS A 19 32.42 -6.71 -27.23
CA LYS A 19 31.29 -6.93 -26.35
C LYS A 19 30.56 -5.61 -26.38
N GLY A 20 29.43 -5.57 -27.08
CA GLY A 20 28.42 -4.55 -26.84
C GLY A 20 28.11 -4.59 -25.36
N SER A 21 28.81 -3.76 -24.60
CA SER A 21 28.25 -3.18 -23.41
C SER A 21 26.94 -2.61 -23.88
N SER A 22 25.84 -3.21 -23.43
CA SER A 22 24.64 -2.44 -23.17
C SER A 22 25.11 -1.29 -22.29
N GLU A 23 25.44 -0.17 -22.92
CA GLU A 23 25.28 1.13 -22.31
C GLU A 23 23.84 1.08 -21.81
N LYS A 24 23.67 0.82 -20.50
CA LYS A 24 22.52 1.36 -19.79
C LYS A 24 22.59 2.82 -20.15
N SER A 25 21.69 3.27 -21.03
CA SER A 25 21.50 4.69 -21.21
C SER A 25 21.39 5.25 -19.80
N ASN A 26 22.20 6.25 -19.48
CA ASN A 26 21.77 7.25 -18.52
C ASN A 26 20.48 7.83 -19.11
N SER A 27 19.36 7.14 -18.98
CA SER A 27 18.05 7.74 -19.08
C SER A 27 18.04 8.71 -17.92
N GLY A 28 18.26 9.99 -18.21
CA GLY A 28 18.16 11.02 -17.20
C GLY A 28 16.81 10.93 -16.49
N ASN A 29 16.73 11.47 -15.28
CA ASN A 29 15.49 11.57 -14.52
C ASN A 29 14.35 12.09 -15.42
N ILE A 30 13.35 11.22 -15.67
CA ILE A 30 12.25 11.54 -16.59
C ILE A 30 11.36 12.67 -16.07
N LEU A 31 11.45 13.00 -14.77
CA LEU A 31 10.64 14.03 -14.13
C LEU A 31 11.31 15.41 -14.09
N ASN A 32 12.48 15.60 -14.72
CA ASN A 32 13.23 16.86 -14.65
C ASN A 32 12.47 18.11 -15.13
N ASN A 33 11.45 17.96 -15.97
CA ASN A 33 10.59 19.04 -16.44
C ASN A 33 9.12 18.74 -16.16
N LEU A 34 8.84 17.98 -15.10
CA LEU A 34 7.49 17.63 -14.72
C LEU A 34 6.67 18.90 -14.50
N THR A 35 5.51 18.94 -15.14
CA THR A 35 4.44 19.89 -14.81
C THR A 35 3.17 19.10 -14.52
N PHE A 36 2.24 19.70 -13.78
CA PHE A 36 0.95 19.08 -13.56
C PHE A 36 -0.18 20.10 -13.51
N THR A 37 -1.38 19.61 -13.81
CA THR A 37 -2.62 20.36 -13.63
C THR A 37 -3.55 19.60 -12.72
N VAL A 38 -4.32 20.31 -11.90
CA VAL A 38 -5.32 19.73 -11.00
C VAL A 38 -6.70 20.24 -11.41
N ASP A 39 -7.62 19.31 -11.66
CA ASP A 39 -9.05 19.56 -11.78
C ASP A 39 -9.79 18.95 -10.58
N THR A 40 -11.06 19.28 -10.39
CA THR A 40 -11.90 18.68 -9.37
C THR A 40 -13.21 18.20 -9.99
N VAL A 41 -13.52 16.93 -9.79
CA VAL A 41 -14.78 16.33 -10.19
C VAL A 41 -15.59 15.95 -8.97
N VAL A 42 -16.92 15.99 -9.08
CA VAL A 42 -17.85 15.70 -7.98
C VAL A 42 -18.83 14.63 -8.44
N VAL A 43 -19.09 13.66 -7.56
CA VAL A 43 -20.06 12.59 -7.77
C VAL A 43 -21.46 13.14 -7.46
N ASP A 44 -22.39 12.93 -8.38
CA ASP A 44 -23.81 13.20 -8.18
C ASP A 44 -24.46 12.04 -7.40
N PRO A 45 -24.89 12.25 -6.14
CA PRO A 45 -25.55 11.22 -5.36
C PRO A 45 -27.05 11.09 -5.71
N GLY A 46 -27.58 11.95 -6.60
CA GLY A 46 -29.00 12.05 -6.89
C GLY A 46 -29.78 12.61 -5.70
N GLU A 47 -30.78 11.86 -5.23
CA GLU A 47 -31.61 12.23 -4.07
C GLU A 47 -31.13 11.55 -2.76
N GLU A 48 -30.07 10.75 -2.84
CA GLU A 48 -29.47 10.05 -1.71
C GLU A 48 -28.28 10.85 -1.15
N ILE A 49 -27.74 10.40 0.00
CA ILE A 49 -26.53 10.99 0.61
C ILE A 49 -25.43 9.93 0.62
N ILE A 50 -24.20 10.31 0.27
CA ILE A 50 -23.01 9.47 0.50
C ILE A 50 -22.41 9.88 1.85
N ASP A 51 -22.36 8.97 2.82
CA ASP A 51 -21.79 9.29 4.14
C ASP A 51 -20.26 9.29 4.09
N LEU A 52 -19.68 10.49 4.14
CA LEU A 52 -18.23 10.74 4.12
C LEU A 52 -17.65 11.04 5.50
N SER A 53 -18.39 10.76 6.59
CA SER A 53 -17.92 11.03 7.96
C SER A 53 -16.64 10.30 8.34
N ASN A 54 -16.37 9.17 7.68
CA ASN A 54 -15.11 8.42 7.78
C ASN A 54 -14.33 8.42 6.45
N HIS A 55 -14.52 9.46 5.63
CA HIS A 55 -13.88 9.61 4.32
C HIS A 55 -14.09 8.34 3.47
N LEU A 56 -13.04 7.83 2.83
CA LEU A 56 -13.06 6.57 2.06
C LEU A 56 -12.43 5.39 2.81
N ARG A 57 -12.47 5.38 4.14
CA ARG A 57 -11.78 4.37 4.98
C ARG A 57 -12.14 2.92 4.66
N LEU A 58 -13.39 2.63 4.30
CA LEU A 58 -13.87 1.29 3.95
C LEU A 58 -14.24 1.25 2.47
N ALA A 59 -13.30 1.65 1.62
CA ALA A 59 -13.52 1.74 0.19
C ALA A 59 -12.44 1.03 -0.62
N ASP A 60 -12.82 0.58 -1.81
CA ASP A 60 -11.90 0.04 -2.81
C ASP A 60 -12.45 0.25 -4.24
N ILE A 61 -11.57 0.17 -5.23
CA ILE A 61 -11.84 0.47 -6.64
C ILE A 61 -11.84 -0.82 -7.47
N SER A 62 -12.80 -0.97 -8.38
CA SER A 62 -12.82 -2.09 -9.33
C SER A 62 -11.54 -2.15 -10.17
N GLU A 63 -11.17 -3.35 -10.65
CA GLU A 63 -9.95 -3.53 -11.45
C GLU A 63 -9.95 -2.66 -12.72
N ASP A 64 -11.10 -2.51 -13.36
CA ASP A 64 -11.26 -1.66 -14.55
C ASP A 64 -11.29 -0.14 -14.23
N ARG A 65 -11.15 0.23 -12.96
CA ARG A 65 -11.17 1.61 -12.43
C ARG A 65 -12.46 2.39 -12.74
N LYS A 66 -13.57 1.69 -12.98
CA LYS A 66 -14.87 2.32 -13.30
C LYS A 66 -15.81 2.42 -12.13
N LYS A 67 -15.55 1.70 -11.03
CA LYS A 67 -16.40 1.71 -9.86
C LYS A 67 -15.60 1.93 -8.59
N LEU A 68 -16.14 2.77 -7.73
CA LEU A 68 -15.77 2.85 -6.33
C LEU A 68 -16.85 2.15 -5.50
N PHE A 69 -16.41 1.33 -4.56
CA PHE A 69 -17.26 0.70 -3.57
C PHE A 69 -16.92 1.30 -2.21
N LEU A 70 -17.91 1.84 -1.51
CA LEU A 70 -17.73 2.46 -0.21
C LEU A 70 -18.72 1.88 0.79
N PHE A 71 -18.23 1.19 1.82
CA PHE A 71 -19.06 0.65 2.89
C PHE A 71 -19.16 1.63 4.05
N THR A 72 -20.38 1.92 4.49
CA THR A 72 -20.66 2.86 5.58
C THR A 72 -21.25 2.10 6.77
N GLU A 73 -20.55 2.09 7.91
CA GLU A 73 -20.98 1.37 9.12
C GLU A 73 -22.20 1.99 9.80
N SER A 74 -22.46 3.28 9.56
CA SER A 74 -23.57 4.05 10.14
C SER A 74 -24.93 3.57 9.65
N ASP A 75 -25.05 3.29 8.35
CA ASP A 75 -26.27 2.78 7.69
C ASP A 75 -26.16 1.29 7.29
N ASN A 76 -24.97 0.70 7.42
CA ASN A 76 -24.64 -0.68 7.09
C ASN A 76 -24.91 -1.01 5.61
N GLN A 77 -24.50 -0.09 4.72
CA GLN A 77 -24.71 -0.18 3.29
C GLN A 77 -23.40 -0.08 2.51
N LEU A 78 -23.37 -0.75 1.36
CA LEU A 78 -22.32 -0.61 0.36
C LEU A 78 -22.82 0.31 -0.76
N SER A 79 -22.25 1.50 -0.85
CA SER A 79 -22.47 2.42 -1.97
C SER A 79 -21.64 1.98 -3.17
N VAL A 80 -22.27 1.91 -4.34
CA VAL A 80 -21.60 1.62 -5.62
C VAL A 80 -21.64 2.87 -6.48
N ILE A 81 -20.49 3.49 -6.70
CA ILE A 81 -20.33 4.73 -7.44
C ILE A 81 -19.76 4.41 -8.82
N ASN A 82 -20.34 4.98 -9.88
CA ASN A 82 -19.78 4.96 -11.22
C ASN A 82 -18.78 6.11 -11.40
N LEU A 83 -17.52 5.79 -11.66
CA LEU A 83 -16.44 6.78 -11.84
C LEU A 83 -16.38 7.36 -13.27
N ASP A 84 -17.00 6.72 -14.26
CA ASP A 84 -17.12 7.28 -15.62
C ASP A 84 -18.26 8.29 -15.71
N GLN A 85 -19.37 8.00 -15.04
CA GLN A 85 -20.56 8.86 -15.03
C GLN A 85 -20.55 9.85 -13.86
N LEU A 86 -19.71 9.63 -12.86
CA LEU A 86 -19.67 10.35 -11.59
C LEU A 86 -21.04 10.36 -10.91
N THR A 87 -21.63 9.17 -10.73
CA THR A 87 -22.97 9.03 -10.13
C THR A 87 -23.03 7.88 -9.14
N LEU A 88 -23.78 8.04 -8.05
CA LEU A 88 -24.18 6.93 -7.19
C LEU A 88 -25.14 6.00 -7.95
N GLN A 89 -24.74 4.75 -8.20
CA GLN A 89 -25.57 3.79 -8.94
C GLN A 89 -26.62 3.13 -8.05
N GLN A 90 -26.21 2.71 -6.86
CA GLN A 90 -27.06 2.02 -5.90
C GLN A 90 -26.39 1.98 -4.52
N LYS A 91 -27.22 1.75 -3.50
CA LYS A 91 -26.78 1.31 -2.18
C LYS A 91 -27.30 -0.08 -1.87
N ILE A 92 -26.42 -0.96 -1.44
CA ILE A 92 -26.74 -2.37 -1.17
C ILE A 92 -26.75 -2.55 0.36
N PRO A 93 -27.88 -2.90 0.98
CA PRO A 93 -27.94 -3.10 2.43
C PRO A 93 -27.33 -4.43 2.84
N TYR A 94 -26.62 -4.44 3.96
CA TYR A 94 -26.07 -5.64 4.59
C TYR A 94 -26.74 -5.87 5.95
N GLU A 95 -26.72 -7.11 6.43
CA GLU A 95 -27.12 -7.41 7.80
C GLU A 95 -25.97 -7.05 8.76
N LYS A 96 -26.29 -6.49 9.93
CA LYS A 96 -25.29 -6.21 10.97
C LYS A 96 -24.97 -7.45 11.80
N GLU A 97 -26.00 -8.24 12.10
CA GLU A 97 -25.96 -9.45 12.93
C GLU A 97 -26.51 -10.65 12.16
N GLY A 98 -26.38 -11.85 12.74
CA GLY A 98 -26.85 -13.09 12.13
C GLY A 98 -25.79 -13.78 11.28
N PRO A 99 -26.16 -14.87 10.57
CA PRO A 99 -25.20 -15.68 9.82
C PRO A 99 -24.48 -14.87 8.72
N ASN A 100 -25.18 -13.91 8.11
CA ASN A 100 -24.65 -13.00 7.09
C ASN A 100 -24.22 -11.64 7.65
N GLY A 101 -24.22 -11.47 8.97
CA GLY A 101 -23.88 -10.20 9.61
C GLY A 101 -22.43 -9.77 9.34
N VAL A 102 -22.23 -8.51 8.96
CA VAL A 102 -20.88 -7.93 8.77
C VAL A 102 -20.17 -7.59 10.10
N GLY A 103 -20.93 -7.49 11.19
CA GLY A 103 -20.40 -7.11 12.50
C GLY A 103 -20.29 -5.59 12.67
N GLY A 104 -19.22 -5.14 13.34
CA GLY A 104 -18.92 -3.72 13.53
C GLY A 104 -17.49 -3.51 13.97
N PHE A 105 -17.06 -2.25 14.05
CA PHE A 105 -15.64 -1.89 14.20
C PHE A 105 -14.82 -2.45 13.04
N LEU A 106 -15.34 -2.25 11.83
CA LEU A 106 -14.66 -2.64 10.61
C LEU A 106 -13.44 -1.74 10.43
N TRP A 107 -12.33 -2.31 10.00
CA TRP A 107 -11.04 -1.65 9.82
C TRP A 107 -10.71 -1.46 8.35
N ASN A 108 -11.03 -2.45 7.52
CA ASN A 108 -10.77 -2.41 6.09
C ASN A 108 -11.86 -3.08 5.26
N LEU A 109 -11.98 -2.63 4.01
CA LEU A 109 -12.65 -3.32 2.92
C LEU A 109 -11.63 -3.51 1.79
N ASP A 110 -11.53 -4.71 1.25
CA ASP A 110 -10.77 -4.96 0.02
C ASP A 110 -11.61 -5.78 -0.95
N LEU A 111 -11.61 -5.37 -2.22
CA LEU A 111 -12.18 -6.14 -3.32
C LEU A 111 -11.28 -7.32 -3.64
N ILE A 112 -11.92 -8.48 -3.77
CA ILE A 112 -11.29 -9.69 -4.29
C ILE A 112 -11.58 -9.78 -5.80
N SER A 113 -12.79 -9.40 -6.19
CA SER A 113 -13.24 -9.29 -7.57
C SER A 113 -14.46 -8.38 -7.68
N ASP A 114 -14.96 -8.15 -8.89
CA ASP A 114 -16.22 -7.41 -9.12
C ASP A 114 -17.47 -8.10 -8.52
N GLU A 115 -17.32 -9.29 -7.94
CA GLU A 115 -18.39 -10.07 -7.32
C GLU A 115 -18.18 -10.36 -5.83
N LYS A 116 -16.97 -10.12 -5.31
CA LYS A 116 -16.60 -10.48 -3.93
C LYS A 116 -15.66 -9.45 -3.33
N PHE A 117 -15.85 -9.22 -2.05
CA PHE A 117 -14.95 -8.42 -1.22
C PHE A 117 -14.83 -9.10 0.13
N TYR A 118 -13.85 -8.69 0.92
CA TYR A 118 -13.89 -8.98 2.34
C TYR A 118 -14.02 -7.72 3.17
N LEU A 119 -14.68 -7.88 4.30
CA LEU A 119 -14.69 -6.92 5.38
C LEU A 119 -13.91 -7.50 6.54
N MET A 120 -13.16 -6.63 7.19
CA MET A 120 -12.29 -6.99 8.28
C MET A 120 -12.56 -6.12 9.49
N SER A 121 -12.55 -6.74 10.67
CA SER A 121 -12.40 -6.11 11.98
C SER A 121 -11.09 -6.58 12.62
N PHE A 122 -10.78 -6.10 13.83
CA PHE A 122 -9.59 -6.53 14.58
C PHE A 122 -9.38 -8.05 14.63
N ASN A 123 -10.46 -8.81 14.90
CA ASN A 123 -10.38 -10.25 15.16
C ASN A 123 -10.99 -11.11 14.05
N THR A 124 -11.66 -10.51 13.06
CA THR A 124 -12.39 -11.28 12.04
C THR A 124 -12.20 -10.69 10.67
N ALA A 125 -11.97 -11.53 9.68
CA ALA A 125 -12.15 -11.19 8.28
C ALA A 125 -13.21 -12.13 7.68
N SER A 126 -14.08 -11.62 6.82
CA SER A 126 -15.11 -12.44 6.17
C SER A 126 -15.33 -11.98 4.75
N ILE A 127 -15.51 -12.96 3.85
CA ILE A 127 -15.75 -12.76 2.43
C ILE A 127 -17.26 -12.71 2.19
N PHE A 128 -17.70 -11.70 1.46
CA PHE A 128 -19.09 -11.47 1.10
C PHE A 128 -19.25 -11.36 -0.41
N ASP A 129 -20.45 -11.66 -0.90
CA ASP A 129 -20.88 -11.24 -2.23
C ASP A 129 -21.64 -9.89 -2.19
N PHE A 130 -21.92 -9.34 -3.37
CA PHE A 130 -22.72 -8.11 -3.53
C PHE A 130 -24.22 -8.30 -3.29
N LYS A 131 -24.65 -9.47 -2.80
CA LYS A 131 -26.04 -9.75 -2.38
C LYS A 131 -26.18 -9.81 -0.86
N GLY A 132 -25.11 -9.52 -0.12
CA GLY A 132 -25.13 -9.59 1.33
C GLY A 132 -24.93 -10.99 1.90
N ILE A 133 -24.53 -11.97 1.10
CA ILE A 133 -24.31 -13.33 1.59
C ILE A 133 -22.86 -13.49 2.03
N LYS A 134 -22.67 -13.93 3.28
CA LYS A 134 -21.35 -14.31 3.79
C LYS A 134 -20.96 -15.66 3.20
N LEU A 135 -19.89 -15.67 2.42
CA LEU A 135 -19.39 -16.87 1.77
C LEU A 135 -18.44 -17.64 2.69
N GLU A 136 -17.61 -16.92 3.46
CA GLU A 136 -16.59 -17.50 4.33
C GLU A 136 -16.20 -16.53 5.46
N THR A 137 -15.83 -17.09 6.60
CA THR A 137 -15.03 -16.39 7.62
C THR A 137 -13.58 -16.87 7.50
N ILE A 138 -12.65 -15.94 7.33
CA ILE A 138 -11.22 -16.25 7.28
C ILE A 138 -10.74 -16.43 8.72
N ASN A 139 -10.19 -17.62 9.00
CA ASN A 139 -9.55 -17.93 10.28
C ASN A 139 -8.05 -18.11 10.06
N LEU A 140 -7.23 -17.28 10.70
CA LEU A 140 -5.76 -17.33 10.64
C LEU A 140 -5.16 -17.72 11.99
N GLU A 141 -5.90 -18.42 12.86
CA GLU A 141 -5.34 -18.93 14.12
C GLU A 141 -4.08 -19.77 13.83
N GLU A 142 -3.00 -19.49 14.56
CA GLU A 142 -1.68 -20.07 14.29
C GLU A 142 -1.73 -21.61 14.30
N GLU A 143 -2.51 -22.20 15.20
CA GLU A 143 -2.64 -23.66 15.34
C GLU A 143 -3.27 -24.33 14.11
N ASP A 144 -4.01 -23.58 13.29
CA ASP A 144 -4.64 -24.06 12.07
C ASP A 144 -3.69 -23.99 10.86
N ILE A 145 -2.58 -23.25 10.94
CA ILE A 145 -1.66 -23.01 9.82
C ILE A 145 -0.39 -23.87 9.95
N LEU A 146 -0.22 -24.80 9.01
CA LEU A 146 0.92 -25.71 8.98
C LEU A 146 2.18 -24.98 8.51
N GLY A 147 3.25 -24.98 9.32
CA GLY A 147 4.56 -24.45 8.91
C GLY A 147 4.88 -23.04 9.40
N ILE A 148 3.91 -22.35 10.00
CA ILE A 148 4.10 -21.09 10.73
C ILE A 148 3.92 -21.39 12.21
N LYS A 149 4.84 -20.89 13.06
CA LYS A 149 4.81 -21.08 14.51
C LYS A 149 5.32 -19.85 15.24
N ASP A 150 4.84 -19.65 16.45
CA ASP A 150 5.21 -18.56 17.36
C ASP A 150 4.98 -17.17 16.72
N LYS A 151 3.85 -17.02 16.02
CA LYS A 151 3.51 -15.81 15.25
C LYS A 151 2.02 -15.49 15.37
N THR A 152 1.74 -14.24 15.72
CA THR A 152 0.38 -13.71 15.64
C THR A 152 0.04 -13.35 14.20
N LEU A 153 -0.84 -14.13 13.58
CA LEU A 153 -1.39 -13.84 12.25
C LEU A 153 -2.62 -12.96 12.41
N GLN A 154 -2.44 -11.64 12.42
CA GLN A 154 -3.56 -10.71 12.46
C GLN A 154 -4.13 -10.49 11.07
N ASN A 155 -5.43 -10.18 11.06
CA ASN A 155 -6.11 -9.87 9.82
C ASN A 155 -5.71 -8.49 9.29
N ASN A 156 -5.32 -7.52 10.14
CA ASN A 156 -5.15 -6.09 9.78
C ASN A 156 -4.19 -5.79 8.60
N ARG A 157 -3.42 -6.78 8.13
CA ARG A 157 -2.53 -6.72 6.96
C ARG A 157 -2.75 -7.85 5.97
N LEU A 158 -3.92 -8.49 6.03
CA LEU A 158 -4.34 -9.56 5.15
C LEU A 158 -4.53 -9.02 3.73
N LYS A 159 -4.15 -9.82 2.73
CA LYS A 159 -4.62 -9.74 1.35
C LYS A 159 -4.98 -11.14 0.88
N VAL A 160 -5.98 -11.22 0.00
CA VAL A 160 -6.50 -12.47 -0.53
C VAL A 160 -6.39 -12.43 -2.05
N THR A 161 -5.86 -13.48 -2.69
CA THR A 161 -5.80 -13.51 -4.16
C THR A 161 -7.19 -13.57 -4.78
N LYS A 162 -7.32 -13.04 -6.00
CA LYS A 162 -8.59 -13.02 -6.76
C LYS A 162 -9.20 -14.41 -6.95
N ASP A 163 -8.35 -15.41 -7.13
CA ASP A 163 -8.74 -16.81 -7.28
C ASP A 163 -9.06 -17.51 -5.95
N LEU A 164 -8.94 -16.79 -4.83
CA LEU A 164 -9.09 -17.27 -3.45
C LEU A 164 -8.11 -18.39 -3.08
N SER A 165 -7.04 -18.63 -3.83
CA SER A 165 -6.12 -19.73 -3.53
C SER A 165 -5.20 -19.45 -2.34
N TRP A 166 -4.90 -18.17 -2.08
CA TRP A 166 -3.84 -17.78 -1.15
C TRP A 166 -4.21 -16.58 -0.29
N TYR A 167 -3.71 -16.62 0.96
CA TYR A 167 -3.73 -15.53 1.91
C TYR A 167 -2.30 -15.03 2.15
N TYR A 168 -2.16 -13.71 2.26
CA TYR A 168 -0.90 -13.02 2.52
C TYR A 168 -1.09 -12.13 3.72
N THR A 169 -0.17 -12.14 4.68
CA THR A 169 -0.20 -11.19 5.79
C THR A 169 1.21 -10.95 6.32
N VAL A 170 1.45 -9.80 6.92
CA VAL A 170 2.67 -9.52 7.69
C VAL A 170 2.36 -9.85 9.15
N PRO A 171 2.88 -10.96 9.72
CA PRO A 171 2.59 -11.35 11.08
C PRO A 171 3.06 -10.32 12.10
N GLY A 172 2.41 -10.31 13.26
CA GLY A 172 2.63 -9.38 14.35
C GLY A 172 1.39 -8.55 14.65
N SER A 173 1.39 -7.94 15.82
CA SER A 173 0.36 -7.04 16.30
C SER A 173 0.98 -5.68 16.61
N ASP A 174 0.26 -4.60 16.30
CA ASP A 174 0.68 -3.26 16.74
C ASP A 174 0.61 -3.12 18.27
N PHE A 175 -0.06 -4.06 18.95
CA PHE A 175 -0.09 -4.16 20.41
C PHE A 175 1.05 -5.00 21.00
N ASP A 176 1.90 -5.62 20.18
CA ASP A 176 3.03 -6.40 20.68
C ASP A 176 4.08 -5.48 21.30
N LYS A 177 4.57 -5.88 22.48
CA LYS A 177 5.56 -5.11 23.24
C LYS A 177 6.98 -5.23 22.70
N GLU A 178 7.27 -6.36 22.06
CA GLU A 178 8.58 -6.67 21.50
C GLU A 178 8.47 -6.67 19.99
N ASP A 179 9.40 -5.99 19.34
CA ASP A 179 9.49 -6.01 17.89
C ASP A 179 9.99 -7.37 17.42
N GLN A 180 9.36 -7.88 16.37
CA GLN A 180 9.70 -9.15 15.75
C GLN A 180 10.33 -8.86 14.38
N PRO A 181 11.18 -9.74 13.83
CA PRO A 181 11.58 -9.62 12.43
C PRO A 181 10.34 -9.53 11.53
N VAL A 182 10.35 -8.59 10.58
CA VAL A 182 9.28 -8.46 9.58
C VAL A 182 9.40 -9.64 8.64
N GLU A 183 8.29 -10.36 8.51
CA GLU A 183 8.17 -11.51 7.63
C GLU A 183 6.87 -11.42 6.83
N LEU A 184 6.84 -11.98 5.63
CA LEU A 184 5.61 -12.20 4.88
C LEU A 184 5.16 -13.64 5.08
N ALA A 185 3.99 -13.83 5.67
CA ALA A 185 3.29 -15.11 5.68
C ALA A 185 2.54 -15.29 4.36
N ILE A 186 2.80 -16.41 3.68
CA ILE A 186 2.02 -16.86 2.52
C ILE A 186 1.36 -18.17 2.90
N ILE A 187 0.04 -18.23 2.82
CA ILE A 187 -0.77 -19.33 3.34
C ILE A 187 -1.68 -19.85 2.23
N ASN A 188 -1.61 -21.13 1.91
CA ASN A 188 -2.56 -21.77 1.02
C ASN A 188 -3.92 -21.89 1.72
N ARG A 189 -4.98 -21.38 1.10
CA ARG A 189 -6.30 -21.36 1.72
C ARG A 189 -6.85 -22.76 2.00
N GLU A 190 -6.66 -23.71 1.07
CA GLU A 190 -7.23 -25.06 1.14
C GLU A 190 -6.40 -26.01 2.00
N SER A 191 -5.09 -26.10 1.74
CA SER A 191 -4.21 -27.04 2.46
C SER A 191 -3.78 -26.53 3.83
N LYS A 192 -3.95 -25.21 4.09
CA LYS A 192 -3.42 -24.50 5.28
C LYS A 192 -1.90 -24.56 5.41
N GLU A 193 -1.18 -24.95 4.36
CA GLU A 193 0.27 -24.86 4.32
C GLU A 193 0.70 -23.39 4.24
N GLY A 194 1.48 -22.97 5.23
CA GLY A 194 2.03 -21.65 5.39
C GLY A 194 3.56 -21.65 5.34
N ARG A 195 4.11 -20.53 4.87
CA ARG A 195 5.56 -20.26 4.83
C ARG A 195 5.83 -18.81 5.17
N LEU A 196 7.00 -18.55 5.75
CA LEU A 196 7.47 -17.21 6.10
C LEU A 196 8.63 -16.80 5.22
N PHE A 197 8.62 -15.56 4.74
CA PHE A 197 9.74 -14.93 4.05
C PHE A 197 10.28 -13.77 4.89
N PRO A 198 11.58 -13.78 5.25
CA PRO A 198 12.17 -12.66 5.97
C PRO A 198 12.30 -11.43 5.08
N LEU A 199 11.96 -10.27 5.64
CA LEU A 199 11.96 -8.97 4.95
C LEU A 199 12.79 -7.94 5.74
N PRO A 200 14.08 -8.21 5.99
CA PRO A 200 14.89 -7.43 6.93
C PRO A 200 15.04 -5.95 6.55
N ALA A 201 14.87 -5.59 5.27
CA ALA A 201 14.90 -4.18 4.87
C ALA A 201 13.74 -3.36 5.47
N LEU A 202 12.64 -4.02 5.85
CA LEU A 202 11.47 -3.39 6.45
C LEU A 202 11.43 -3.48 7.98
N ASP A 203 12.37 -4.16 8.64
CA ASP A 203 12.41 -4.32 10.11
C ASP A 203 12.35 -2.97 10.84
N LYS A 204 12.99 -1.95 10.27
CA LYS A 204 13.00 -0.58 10.82
C LYS A 204 11.61 0.04 10.95
N THR A 205 10.61 -0.44 10.22
CA THR A 205 9.23 0.06 10.28
C THR A 205 8.66 -0.11 11.68
N GLN A 206 8.94 -1.24 12.34
CA GLN A 206 8.41 -1.54 13.67
C GLN A 206 8.95 -0.63 14.76
N ALA A 207 10.13 -0.02 14.55
CA ALA A 207 10.72 0.92 15.50
C ALA A 207 9.92 2.23 15.63
N TYR A 208 9.03 2.53 14.68
CA TYR A 208 8.18 3.72 14.68
C TYR A 208 6.78 3.41 15.20
N LYS A 209 6.75 2.92 16.44
CA LYS A 209 5.54 2.57 17.18
C LYS A 209 5.52 3.30 18.52
N VAL A 210 4.43 4.00 18.81
CA VAL A 210 4.25 4.73 20.08
C VAL A 210 2.86 4.47 20.66
N ILE A 211 2.84 4.17 21.96
CA ILE A 211 1.68 3.75 22.72
C ILE A 211 1.39 4.80 23.79
N LEU A 212 0.19 5.35 23.81
CA LEU A 212 -0.34 6.14 24.90
C LEU A 212 -1.11 5.23 25.85
N SER A 213 -0.72 5.23 27.13
CA SER A 213 -1.41 4.55 28.22
C SER A 213 -1.80 5.57 29.29
N ASP A 214 -2.99 6.18 29.16
CA ASP A 214 -3.50 7.21 30.08
C ASP A 214 -4.49 6.64 31.14
N GLY A 215 -4.10 5.55 31.79
CA GLY A 215 -4.95 4.86 32.77
C GLY A 215 -5.65 3.66 32.13
N SER A 216 -6.93 3.77 31.79
CA SER A 216 -7.71 2.66 31.22
C SER A 216 -7.79 2.64 29.69
N MET A 217 -7.33 3.71 29.01
CA MET A 217 -7.33 3.78 27.55
C MET A 217 -5.91 3.55 27.02
N MET A 218 -5.81 2.67 26.03
CA MET A 218 -4.60 2.45 25.24
C MET A 218 -4.85 2.96 23.83
N GLN A 219 -3.95 3.82 23.33
CA GLN A 219 -3.94 4.23 21.93
C GLN A 219 -2.57 3.86 21.34
N VAL A 220 -2.58 3.27 20.16
CA VAL A 220 -1.37 2.88 19.44
C VAL A 220 -1.30 3.68 18.16
N TYR A 221 -0.13 4.22 17.88
CA TYR A 221 0.28 4.65 16.56
C TYR A 221 1.45 3.78 16.12
N ALA A 222 1.41 3.29 14.88
CA ALA A 222 2.47 2.53 14.26
C ALA A 222 2.57 2.93 12.79
N GLU A 223 3.78 2.89 12.23
CA GLU A 223 3.99 3.08 10.81
C GLU A 223 3.55 1.83 10.00
N ASP A 224 3.11 2.07 8.77
CA ASP A 224 2.37 1.10 7.98
C ASP A 224 3.24 0.25 7.05
N PHE A 225 2.69 -0.93 6.72
CA PHE A 225 3.11 -1.72 5.58
C PHE A 225 1.98 -1.72 4.55
N PHE A 226 2.31 -1.51 3.28
CA PHE A 226 1.33 -1.56 2.19
C PHE A 226 1.62 -2.76 1.30
N LEU A 227 0.62 -3.62 1.14
CA LEU A 227 0.68 -4.82 0.31
C LEU A 227 -0.25 -4.63 -0.88
N ALA A 228 0.29 -4.57 -2.09
CA ALA A 228 -0.47 -4.44 -3.33
C ALA A 228 -0.27 -5.66 -4.23
N GLU A 229 -1.30 -6.02 -5.01
CA GLU A 229 -1.23 -7.08 -6.02
C GLU A 229 -1.28 -6.48 -7.43
N TYR A 230 -0.23 -6.71 -8.22
CA TYR A 230 -0.19 -6.34 -9.64
C TYR A 230 0.45 -7.47 -10.44
N PHE A 231 -0.09 -7.79 -11.61
CA PHE A 231 0.45 -8.83 -12.50
C PHE A 231 0.66 -10.20 -11.83
N GLU A 232 -0.27 -10.61 -10.96
CA GLU A 232 -0.17 -11.85 -10.14
C GLU A 232 1.06 -11.91 -9.22
N LYS A 233 1.69 -10.76 -8.96
CA LYS A 233 2.78 -10.58 -8.00
C LYS A 233 2.35 -9.65 -6.89
N PHE A 234 3.00 -9.79 -5.75
CA PHE A 234 2.79 -8.92 -4.61
C PHE A 234 3.93 -7.94 -4.47
N TYR A 235 3.59 -6.73 -4.06
CA TYR A 235 4.52 -5.66 -3.81
C TYR A 235 4.31 -5.19 -2.38
N LEU A 236 5.32 -5.35 -1.55
CA LEU A 236 5.29 -4.92 -0.17
C LEU A 236 6.19 -3.70 0.00
N THR A 237 5.61 -2.64 0.53
CA THR A 237 6.27 -1.38 0.83
C THR A 237 6.02 -0.99 2.28
N SER A 238 6.76 0.01 2.76
CA SER A 238 6.66 0.53 4.13
C SER A 238 6.63 2.05 4.08
N SER A 239 5.91 2.67 5.00
CA SER A 239 5.93 4.12 5.14
C SER A 239 7.27 4.68 5.64
N VAL A 240 8.17 3.84 6.16
CA VAL A 240 9.45 4.25 6.76
C VAL A 240 10.60 4.27 5.77
N THR A 241 10.51 3.53 4.66
CA THR A 241 11.64 3.35 3.73
C THR A 241 11.22 3.25 2.27
N SER A 242 12.10 3.72 1.38
CA SER A 242 11.93 3.63 -0.07
C SER A 242 12.10 2.21 -0.61
N GLU A 243 12.60 1.27 0.19
CA GLU A 243 12.81 -0.12 -0.20
C GLU A 243 11.49 -0.80 -0.58
N ILE A 244 11.53 -1.69 -1.58
CA ILE A 244 10.35 -2.39 -2.11
C ILE A 244 10.68 -3.87 -2.24
N TYR A 245 9.81 -4.73 -1.70
CA TYR A 245 9.87 -6.16 -1.95
C TYR A 245 8.87 -6.56 -3.02
N GLN A 246 9.35 -7.21 -4.09
CA GLN A 246 8.52 -7.90 -5.07
C GLN A 246 8.50 -9.39 -4.74
N ILE A 247 7.31 -9.96 -4.61
CA ILE A 247 7.09 -11.37 -4.29
C ILE A 247 6.36 -12.05 -5.45
N ASP A 248 6.94 -13.14 -5.96
CA ASP A 248 6.31 -14.06 -6.90
C ASP A 248 5.95 -15.36 -6.14
N PRO A 249 4.68 -15.56 -5.79
CA PRO A 249 4.25 -16.71 -5.00
C PRO A 249 4.29 -18.02 -5.79
N LYS A 250 4.20 -17.97 -7.14
CA LYS A 250 4.24 -19.15 -8.01
C LYS A 250 5.66 -19.73 -8.08
N ASN A 251 6.65 -18.84 -8.09
CA ASN A 251 8.07 -19.21 -8.19
C ASN A 251 8.82 -19.20 -6.86
N ASP A 252 8.13 -18.94 -5.74
CA ASP A 252 8.74 -18.89 -4.40
C ASP A 252 9.87 -17.84 -4.32
N SER A 253 9.71 -16.72 -5.03
CA SER A 253 10.76 -15.71 -5.21
C SER A 253 10.43 -14.42 -4.51
N VAL A 254 11.41 -13.87 -3.78
CA VAL A 254 11.37 -12.56 -3.15
C VAL A 254 12.58 -11.76 -3.62
N VAL A 255 12.34 -10.59 -4.20
CA VAL A 255 13.36 -9.68 -4.71
C VAL A 255 13.24 -8.35 -3.97
N LEU A 256 14.36 -7.90 -3.40
CA LEU A 256 14.48 -6.56 -2.81
C LEU A 256 14.95 -5.59 -3.88
N HIS A 257 14.23 -4.48 -4.01
CA HIS A 257 14.59 -3.34 -4.85
C HIS A 257 15.00 -2.17 -3.96
N SER A 258 16.25 -1.75 -4.13
CA SER A 258 16.90 -0.66 -3.40
C SER A 258 17.32 0.43 -4.36
N TYR A 259 17.22 1.68 -3.91
CA TYR A 259 17.44 2.85 -4.76
C TYR A 259 18.47 3.79 -4.16
N GLU A 260 19.22 4.45 -5.04
CA GLU A 260 20.04 5.61 -4.74
C GLU A 260 19.21 6.86 -5.06
N LEU A 261 18.58 7.41 -4.04
CA LEU A 261 17.75 8.61 -4.14
C LEU A 261 18.60 9.86 -3.89
N ILE A 262 18.45 10.86 -4.74
CA ILE A 262 19.15 12.15 -4.76
C ILE A 262 18.25 13.27 -4.21
N GLN A 263 16.99 13.31 -4.62
CA GLN A 263 16.03 14.35 -4.22
C GLN A 263 15.20 13.91 -3.01
N THR A 264 14.79 12.64 -2.97
CA THR A 264 13.92 12.12 -1.92
C THR A 264 14.74 11.54 -0.76
N PRO A 265 14.46 11.88 0.51
CA PRO A 265 15.07 11.18 1.63
C PRO A 265 14.75 9.68 1.59
N LYS A 266 15.75 8.82 1.76
CA LYS A 266 15.59 7.37 1.57
C LYS A 266 14.70 6.68 2.62
N GLU A 267 14.74 7.17 3.85
CA GLU A 267 14.08 6.57 5.00
C GLU A 267 13.99 7.54 6.17
N LYS A 268 13.13 7.22 7.16
CA LYS A 268 13.17 7.88 8.47
C LYS A 268 14.43 7.46 9.21
N THR A 269 15.02 8.40 9.94
CA THR A 269 16.33 8.23 10.58
C THR A 269 16.32 8.43 12.11
N ASP A 270 15.24 8.97 12.66
CA ASP A 270 15.12 9.34 14.07
C ASP A 270 13.90 8.65 14.68
N ALA A 271 14.07 7.36 15.00
CA ALA A 271 13.06 6.56 15.68
C ALA A 271 12.83 7.06 17.13
N PRO A 272 11.61 6.90 17.67
CA PRO A 272 11.31 7.29 19.03
C PRO A 272 12.26 6.67 20.06
N SER A 273 12.78 7.50 20.97
CA SER A 273 13.69 7.04 22.05
C SER A 273 12.99 6.17 23.10
N ARG A 274 11.65 6.22 23.14
CA ARG A 274 10.75 5.38 23.93
C ARG A 274 9.47 5.17 23.14
N ASN A 275 8.80 4.05 23.38
CA ASN A 275 7.56 3.67 22.72
C ASN A 275 6.33 3.79 23.64
N GLU A 276 6.47 4.04 24.94
CA GLU A 276 5.35 4.19 25.88
C GLU A 276 5.29 5.60 26.48
N PHE A 277 4.07 6.17 26.48
CA PHE A 277 3.78 7.52 26.94
C PHE A 277 2.56 7.51 27.85
N SER A 278 2.57 8.35 28.89
CA SER A 278 1.43 8.56 29.80
C SER A 278 0.79 9.94 29.64
N GLU A 279 1.41 10.83 28.86
CA GLU A 279 0.97 12.19 28.63
C GLU A 279 0.62 12.36 27.15
N ARG A 280 -0.64 12.71 26.87
CA ARG A 280 -1.17 12.79 25.52
C ARG A 280 -0.45 13.80 24.64
N GLU A 281 -0.11 14.96 25.19
CA GLU A 281 0.59 16.01 24.43
C GLU A 281 2.00 15.56 24.02
N VAL A 282 2.75 14.92 24.93
CA VAL A 282 4.08 14.39 24.61
C VAL A 282 4.01 13.24 23.58
N TRP A 283 2.96 12.42 23.62
CA TRP A 283 2.71 11.39 22.61
C TRP A 283 2.38 12.00 21.23
N ARG A 284 1.58 13.05 21.19
CA ARG A 284 1.27 13.80 19.95
C ARG A 284 2.50 14.49 19.36
N ASP A 285 3.34 15.07 20.20
CA ASP A 285 4.61 15.68 19.77
C ASP A 285 5.54 14.63 19.15
N GLU A 286 5.60 13.41 19.73
CA GLU A 286 6.38 12.32 19.15
C GLU A 286 5.83 11.87 17.80
N ILE A 287 4.51 11.72 17.63
CA ILE A 287 3.89 11.41 16.33
C ILE A 287 4.20 12.50 15.31
N THR A 288 4.09 13.76 15.72
CA THR A 288 4.42 14.90 14.84
C THR A 288 5.88 14.85 14.40
N LYS A 289 6.80 14.50 15.31
CA LYS A 289 8.22 14.29 15.00
C LYS A 289 8.44 13.11 14.03
N ILE A 290 7.70 12.02 14.19
CA ILE A 290 7.73 10.88 13.26
C ILE A 290 7.27 11.31 11.86
N HIS A 291 6.15 12.03 11.76
CA HIS A 291 5.62 12.54 10.49
C HIS A 291 6.44 13.69 9.88
N SER A 292 7.25 14.39 10.68
CA SER A 292 8.19 15.41 10.20
C SER A 292 9.45 14.81 9.57
N GLN A 293 9.47 13.49 9.39
CA GLN A 293 10.43 12.73 8.57
C GLN A 293 9.69 12.19 7.34
N ILE A 294 10.42 11.64 6.37
CA ILE A 294 9.81 11.09 5.16
C ILE A 294 8.84 9.94 5.49
N THR A 295 7.60 10.04 5.03
CA THR A 295 6.57 9.02 5.11
C THR A 295 6.19 8.61 3.69
N PHE A 296 6.44 7.37 3.32
CA PHE A 296 6.09 6.84 2.01
C PHE A 296 4.67 6.26 1.98
N GLY A 297 4.02 6.31 0.82
CA GLY A 297 2.79 5.58 0.54
C GLY A 297 3.05 4.24 -0.16
N GLU A 298 1.94 3.66 -0.64
CA GLU A 298 1.93 2.46 -1.46
C GLU A 298 2.37 2.69 -2.92
N LEU A 299 2.47 1.60 -3.69
CA LEU A 299 2.70 1.65 -5.14
C LEU A 299 1.39 1.78 -5.90
N LEU A 300 1.35 2.76 -6.80
CA LEU A 300 0.22 3.05 -7.65
C LEU A 300 0.57 2.73 -9.10
N TRP A 301 -0.24 1.90 -9.75
CA TRP A 301 -0.01 1.52 -11.15
C TRP A 301 -0.81 2.40 -12.12
N ASP A 302 -0.13 3.01 -13.09
CA ASP A 302 -0.75 3.70 -14.23
C ASP A 302 -0.72 2.80 -15.48
N GLU A 303 -1.87 2.23 -15.83
CA GLU A 303 -2.04 1.35 -17.00
C GLU A 303 -1.75 2.04 -18.34
N GLN A 304 -1.85 3.36 -18.42
CA GLN A 304 -1.65 4.07 -19.69
C GLN A 304 -0.18 4.34 -19.97
N LYS A 305 0.63 4.54 -18.92
CA LYS A 305 2.06 4.79 -19.03
C LYS A 305 2.92 3.53 -18.81
N ASP A 306 2.31 2.46 -18.30
CA ASP A 306 3.01 1.26 -17.83
C ASP A 306 4.05 1.55 -16.73
N TYR A 307 3.72 2.47 -15.81
CA TYR A 307 4.60 2.89 -14.72
C TYR A 307 3.99 2.67 -13.34
N PHE A 308 4.86 2.42 -12.37
CA PHE A 308 4.54 2.59 -10.97
C PHE A 308 4.88 3.99 -10.49
N PHE A 309 3.99 4.58 -9.74
CA PHE A 309 4.19 5.82 -8.99
C PHE A 309 4.19 5.51 -7.50
N ARG A 310 5.03 6.22 -6.75
CA ARG A 310 5.01 6.20 -5.29
C ARG A 310 5.19 7.60 -4.77
N PHE A 311 4.38 7.97 -3.78
CA PHE A 311 4.48 9.27 -3.11
C PHE A 311 5.23 9.13 -1.79
N GLY A 312 5.94 10.18 -1.42
CA GLY A 312 6.51 10.37 -0.09
C GLY A 312 6.25 11.78 0.40
N GLY A 313 5.96 11.96 1.69
CA GLY A 313 5.68 13.27 2.28
C GLY A 313 6.51 13.52 3.52
N VAL A 314 6.93 14.76 3.73
CA VAL A 314 7.53 15.22 4.99
C VAL A 314 6.63 16.30 5.57
N LEU A 315 5.97 16.01 6.70
CA LEU A 315 5.10 16.98 7.35
C LEU A 315 5.91 18.17 7.85
N ILE A 316 5.41 19.37 7.57
CA ILE A 316 5.89 20.66 8.07
C ILE A 316 4.82 21.19 9.02
N PRO A 317 5.00 21.05 10.34
CA PRO A 317 4.06 21.57 11.33
C PRO A 317 3.90 23.09 11.19
N SER A 318 2.67 23.57 11.17
CA SER A 318 2.39 25.01 11.02
C SER A 318 2.92 25.85 12.19
N GLY A 319 3.09 25.24 13.37
CA GLY A 319 3.51 25.90 14.61
C GLY A 319 2.53 26.95 15.15
N VAL A 320 1.40 27.15 14.47
CA VAL A 320 0.37 28.16 14.78
C VAL A 320 -0.98 27.46 14.85
N GLU A 321 -1.65 27.61 15.98
CA GLU A 321 -2.98 27.02 16.20
C GLU A 321 -3.99 27.51 15.15
N GLY A 322 -4.71 26.58 14.53
CA GLY A 322 -5.70 26.85 13.49
C GLY A 322 -5.14 27.06 12.08
N VAL A 323 -3.82 27.03 11.90
CA VAL A 323 -3.20 26.98 10.57
C VAL A 323 -2.92 25.53 10.20
N PRO A 324 -3.41 25.01 9.06
CA PRO A 324 -3.09 23.66 8.60
C PRO A 324 -1.58 23.46 8.44
N SER A 325 -1.09 22.28 8.85
CA SER A 325 0.26 21.85 8.50
C SER A 325 0.35 21.64 6.99
N LYS A 326 1.56 21.79 6.44
CA LYS A 326 1.85 21.47 5.03
C LYS A 326 2.75 20.26 4.98
N SER A 327 3.02 19.74 3.80
CA SER A 327 4.03 18.72 3.58
C SER A 327 4.87 19.05 2.36
N THR A 328 6.17 18.75 2.41
CA THR A 328 6.97 18.61 1.19
C THR A 328 6.64 17.25 0.58
N ILE A 329 6.19 17.25 -0.67
CA ILE A 329 5.78 16.03 -1.37
C ILE A 329 6.82 15.63 -2.41
N TYR A 330 7.17 14.35 -2.41
CA TYR A 330 8.07 13.71 -3.36
C TYR A 330 7.30 12.69 -4.19
N LEU A 331 7.63 12.62 -5.47
CA LEU A 331 7.13 11.63 -6.41
C LEU A 331 8.29 10.80 -6.94
N MET A 332 8.14 9.48 -6.89
CA MET A 332 9.05 8.53 -7.54
C MET A 332 8.29 7.75 -8.61
N VAL A 333 8.92 7.58 -9.77
CA VAL A 333 8.37 6.82 -10.90
C VAL A 333 9.31 5.68 -11.27
N PHE A 334 8.74 4.49 -11.40
CA PHE A 334 9.44 3.26 -11.73
C PHE A 334 8.81 2.62 -12.98
N ASP A 335 9.61 1.88 -13.73
CA ASP A 335 9.05 0.98 -14.74
C ASP A 335 8.41 -0.26 -14.10
N LYS A 336 7.87 -1.14 -14.95
CA LYS A 336 7.22 -2.38 -14.55
C LYS A 336 8.15 -3.35 -13.82
N GLU A 337 9.46 -3.27 -14.08
CA GLU A 337 10.50 -4.06 -13.45
C GLU A 337 11.01 -3.44 -12.13
N LEU A 338 10.43 -2.30 -11.73
CA LEU A 338 10.83 -1.48 -10.59
C LEU A 338 12.24 -0.89 -10.72
N ASP A 339 12.71 -0.61 -11.93
CA ASP A 339 13.85 0.29 -12.11
C ASP A 339 13.38 1.74 -11.95
N LEU A 340 14.09 2.53 -11.14
CA LEU A 340 13.78 3.95 -10.91
C LEU A 340 14.01 4.75 -12.20
N LEU A 341 12.95 5.35 -12.74
CA LEU A 341 13.00 6.19 -13.93
C LEU A 341 13.20 7.67 -13.60
N GLY A 342 12.68 8.10 -12.44
CA GLY A 342 12.79 9.48 -12.01
C GLY A 342 12.23 9.71 -10.61
N GLU A 343 12.69 10.80 -10.00
CA GLU A 343 12.14 11.32 -8.75
C GLU A 343 12.12 12.85 -8.80
N THR A 344 11.19 13.48 -8.10
CA THR A 344 11.15 14.93 -7.97
C THR A 344 10.38 15.34 -6.72
N GLU A 345 10.70 16.50 -6.18
CA GLU A 345 9.77 17.24 -5.33
C GLU A 345 8.63 17.79 -6.21
N LEU A 346 7.39 17.70 -5.72
CA LEU A 346 6.22 18.30 -6.36
C LEU A 346 5.99 19.68 -5.76
N GLU A 347 6.57 20.70 -6.39
CA GLU A 347 6.25 22.09 -6.07
C GLU A 347 4.74 22.32 -6.25
N ASP A 348 4.11 23.12 -5.38
CA ASP A 348 2.68 23.46 -5.38
C ASP A 348 1.69 22.35 -4.92
N LEU A 349 2.18 21.17 -4.49
CA LEU A 349 1.36 20.18 -3.80
C LEU A 349 1.74 20.10 -2.31
N ASP A 350 0.86 20.62 -1.43
CA ASP A 350 1.16 20.75 0.00
C ASP A 350 0.64 19.57 0.86
N GLU A 351 -0.07 18.61 0.27
CA GLU A 351 -0.67 17.47 0.97
C GLU A 351 -0.49 16.17 0.16
N LEU A 352 -0.30 15.05 0.86
CA LEU A 352 -0.26 13.74 0.20
C LEU A 352 -1.65 13.44 -0.39
N PRO A 353 -1.72 12.89 -1.62
CA PRO A 353 -2.97 12.43 -2.18
C PRO A 353 -3.70 11.46 -1.23
N GLU A 354 -4.92 11.80 -0.83
CA GLU A 354 -5.79 10.93 -0.04
C GLU A 354 -6.50 9.93 -0.96
N PHE A 355 -6.54 8.65 -0.57
CA PHE A 355 -7.10 7.54 -1.35
C PHE A 355 -6.73 7.59 -2.86
N PRO A 356 -5.42 7.58 -3.21
CA PRO A 356 -4.99 7.80 -4.57
C PRO A 356 -5.16 6.57 -5.46
N PHE A 357 -5.58 6.76 -6.71
CA PHE A 357 -5.56 5.72 -7.74
C PHE A 357 -5.41 6.33 -9.15
N PHE A 358 -4.82 5.59 -10.09
CA PHE A 358 -4.78 6.03 -11.48
C PHE A 358 -6.01 5.56 -12.25
N LYS A 359 -6.57 6.46 -13.05
CA LYS A 359 -7.64 6.21 -14.01
C LYS A 359 -7.41 7.08 -15.24
N ASP A 360 -7.48 6.49 -16.43
CA ASP A 360 -7.30 7.19 -17.72
C ASP A 360 -6.00 8.03 -17.80
N GLY A 361 -4.91 7.51 -17.22
CA GLY A 361 -3.59 8.16 -17.22
C GLY A 361 -3.46 9.35 -16.27
N GLN A 362 -4.47 9.60 -15.43
CA GLN A 362 -4.51 10.68 -14.45
C GLN A 362 -4.57 10.10 -13.04
N LEU A 363 -4.00 10.80 -12.07
CA LEU A 363 -4.09 10.44 -10.66
C LEU A 363 -5.36 11.06 -10.07
N TRP A 364 -6.23 10.22 -9.55
CA TRP A 364 -7.43 10.62 -8.82
C TRP A 364 -7.15 10.51 -7.33
N SER A 365 -7.57 11.52 -6.57
CA SER A 365 -7.40 11.56 -5.13
C SER A 365 -8.65 12.14 -4.49
N TYR A 366 -9.15 11.49 -3.44
CA TYR A 366 -10.35 11.91 -2.74
C TYR A 366 -10.23 13.34 -2.21
N VAL A 367 -11.31 14.10 -2.36
CA VAL A 367 -11.52 15.39 -1.70
C VAL A 367 -12.99 15.51 -1.30
N ASN A 368 -13.24 16.12 -0.15
CA ASN A 368 -14.59 16.51 0.24
C ASN A 368 -14.92 17.88 -0.39
N VAL A 369 -15.96 17.95 -1.21
CA VAL A 369 -16.40 19.17 -1.88
C VAL A 369 -17.79 19.54 -1.40
N GLU A 370 -17.88 20.47 -0.45
CA GLU A 370 -19.16 20.91 0.12
C GLU A 370 -20.01 19.74 0.66
N ASP A 371 -19.37 18.83 1.41
CA ASP A 371 -19.95 17.59 1.95
C ASP A 371 -20.27 16.51 0.89
N GLU A 372 -19.94 16.74 -0.38
CA GLU A 372 -20.09 15.76 -1.47
C GLU A 372 -18.79 15.03 -1.77
N LEU A 373 -18.93 13.83 -2.34
CA LEU A 373 -17.80 13.00 -2.75
C LEU A 373 -17.17 13.60 -4.00
N GLY A 374 -15.94 14.11 -3.88
CA GLY A 374 -15.16 14.62 -4.98
C GLY A 374 -13.82 13.92 -5.16
N PHE A 375 -13.21 14.18 -6.31
CA PHE A 375 -11.84 13.79 -6.60
C PHE A 375 -11.07 14.96 -7.20
N SER A 376 -9.89 15.22 -6.67
CA SER A 376 -8.85 15.96 -7.38
C SER A 376 -8.29 15.05 -8.48
N VAL A 377 -8.31 15.53 -9.72
CA VAL A 377 -7.80 14.81 -10.89
C VAL A 377 -6.53 15.49 -11.37
N ILE A 378 -5.41 14.83 -11.14
CA ILE A 378 -4.07 15.35 -11.40
C ILE A 378 -3.53 14.74 -12.69
N THR A 379 -3.16 15.61 -13.64
CA THR A 379 -2.51 15.21 -14.89
C THR A 379 -1.03 15.55 -14.79
N PHE A 380 -0.16 14.54 -14.95
CA PHE A 380 1.28 14.72 -14.98
C PHE A 380 1.79 14.74 -16.42
N ASP A 381 2.55 15.78 -16.78
CA ASP A 381 3.15 15.97 -18.09
C ASP A 381 4.68 15.99 -17.98
N PHE A 382 5.34 14.98 -18.57
CA PHE A 382 6.80 14.84 -18.57
C PHE A 382 7.32 14.02 -19.77
#